data_AF-A0A958H608-F1
#
_entry.id   AF-A0A958H608-F1
#
_cell.length_a   1.000
_cell.length_b   1.000
_cell.length_c   1.000
_cell.angle_alpha   90.00
_cell.angle_beta   90.00
_cell.angle_gamma   90.00
#
_symmetry.space_group_name_H-M   'P 1'
#
loop_
_entity.id
_entity.type
_entity.pdbx_description
1 polymer ?
#
loop_
_entity_poly.entity_id
_entity_poly.type
_entity_poly.pdbx_seq_one_letter_code
_entity_poly.pdbx_strand_id
1 'polypeptide(L)' 'MRGLYFEEYEPGATITTQARTITETDIVNFAAMSGDWNPLHTDAVTAGESPYGG' A
#
# COMPACT_ATOMS: atom_id res chain seq x y z
N MET A 1 2.90 -10.47 -18.47
CA MET A 1 4.30 -10.92 -18.60
C MET A 1 4.44 -12.26 -17.93
N ARG A 2 5.21 -13.18 -18.50
CA ARG A 2 5.57 -14.42 -17.81
C ARG A 2 6.66 -14.11 -16.78
N GLY A 3 6.54 -14.64 -15.57
CA GLY A 3 7.60 -14.54 -14.57
C GLY A 3 8.84 -15.35 -14.98
N LEU A 4 9.95 -15.09 -14.30
CA LEU A 4 11.20 -15.85 -14.47
C LEU A 4 11.09 -17.23 -13.81
N TYR A 5 11.76 -18.21 -14.41
CA TYR A 5 12.12 -19.48 -13.79
C TYR A 5 13.25 -19.29 -12.77
N PHE A 6 13.44 -20.29 -11.90
CA PHE A 6 14.44 -20.21 -10.84
C PHE A 6 15.85 -19.99 -11.39
N GLU A 7 16.16 -20.66 -12.51
CA GLU A 7 17.47 -20.64 -13.16
C GLU A 7 17.76 -19.33 -13.91
N GLU A 8 16.77 -18.46 -14.06
CA GLU A 8 16.90 -17.16 -14.75
C GLU A 8 17.18 -16.00 -13.79
N TYR A 9 17.20 -16.25 -12.48
CA TYR A 9 17.56 -15.24 -11.49
C TYR A 9 19.07 -15.16 -11.29
N GLU A 10 19.58 -13.93 -11.32
CA GLU A 10 20.98 -13.62 -11.02
C GLU A 10 21.10 -12.90 -9.67
N PRO A 11 22.12 -13.20 -8.84
CA PRO A 11 22.36 -12.47 -7.60
C PRO A 11 22.50 -10.97 -7.83
N GLY A 12 21.71 -10.18 -7.08
CA GLY A 12 21.68 -8.72 -7.22
C GLY A 12 20.70 -8.19 -8.26
N ALA A 13 19.93 -9.06 -8.95
CA ALA A 13 18.87 -8.61 -9.84
C ALA A 13 17.83 -7.76 -9.10
N THR A 14 17.43 -6.63 -9.71
CA THR A 14 16.38 -5.74 -9.21
C THR A 14 15.23 -5.66 -10.20
N ILE A 15 13.99 -5.66 -9.70
CA ILE A 15 12.80 -5.50 -10.53
C ILE A 15 12.10 -4.22 -10.09
N THR A 16 11.87 -3.30 -11.03
CA THR A 16 11.04 -2.12 -10.79
C THR A 16 9.62 -2.41 -11.27
N THR A 17 8.64 -2.21 -10.41
CA THR A 17 7.22 -2.43 -10.72
C THR A 17 6.61 -1.18 -11.36
N GLN A 18 5.39 -1.33 -11.88
CA GLN A 18 4.60 -0.18 -12.32
C GLN A 18 4.15 0.63 -11.09
N ALA A 19 4.18 1.96 -11.21
CA ALA A 19 3.63 2.86 -10.20
C ALA A 19 2.08 2.83 -10.20
N ARG A 20 1.48 3.03 -9.03
CA ARG A 20 0.04 3.18 -8.84
C ARG A 20 -0.21 4.30 -7.84
N THR A 21 -1.08 5.25 -8.19
CA THR A 21 -1.57 6.25 -7.24
C THR A 21 -2.47 5.57 -6.21
N ILE A 22 -2.13 5.70 -4.94
CA ILE A 22 -3.01 5.29 -3.84
C ILE A 22 -4.05 6.40 -3.62
N THR A 23 -5.32 6.00 -3.56
CA THR A 23 -6.42 6.93 -3.29
C THR A 23 -7.10 6.59 -1.97
N GLU A 24 -7.97 7.48 -1.51
CA GLU A 24 -8.84 7.21 -0.35
C GLU A 24 -9.63 5.89 -0.49
N THR A 25 -10.03 5.55 -1.71
CA THR A 25 -10.73 4.28 -1.99
C THR A 25 -9.92 3.05 -1.59
N ASP A 26 -8.59 3.09 -1.75
CA ASP A 26 -7.72 1.99 -1.33
C ASP A 26 -7.70 1.83 0.19
N ILE A 27 -7.69 2.95 0.92
CA ILE A 27 -7.71 2.97 2.39
C ILE A 27 -9.04 2.40 2.90
N VAL A 28 -10.16 2.87 2.37
CA VAL A 28 -11.50 2.39 2.77
C VAL A 28 -11.67 0.90 2.46
N ASN A 29 -11.24 0.44 1.28
CA ASN A 29 -11.34 -0.97 0.92
C ASN A 29 -10.43 -1.85 1.78
N PHE A 30 -9.23 -1.37 2.13
CA PHE A 30 -8.35 -2.09 3.05
C PHE A 30 -8.99 -2.23 4.44
N ALA A 31 -9.53 -1.15 5.01
CA ALA A 31 -10.22 -1.18 6.30
C ALA A 31 -11.43 -2.12 6.27
N ALA A 32 -12.24 -2.08 5.21
CA ALA A 32 -13.40 -2.95 5.04
C ALA A 32 -13.02 -4.43 4.93
N MET A 33 -11.93 -4.75 4.21
CA MET A 33 -11.50 -6.13 4.00
C MET A 33 -10.77 -6.71 5.22
N SER A 34 -9.91 -5.92 5.86
CA SER A 34 -9.09 -6.35 7.00
C SER A 34 -9.82 -6.26 8.34
N GLY A 35 -10.83 -5.39 8.44
CA GLY A 35 -11.47 -5.01 9.69
C GLY A 35 -10.70 -3.95 10.48
N ASP A 36 -9.57 -3.45 9.97
CA ASP A 36 -8.78 -2.40 10.61
C ASP A 36 -9.36 -1.01 10.33
N TRP A 37 -10.23 -0.56 11.24
CA TRP A 37 -10.83 0.77 11.22
C TRP A 37 -10.10 1.74 12.16
N ASN A 38 -8.78 1.66 12.24
CA ASN A 38 -8.00 2.58 13.05
C ASN A 38 -8.28 4.05 12.64
N PRO A 39 -8.69 4.93 13.57
CA PRO A 39 -8.98 6.34 13.28
C PRO A 39 -7.82 7.10 12.63
N LEU A 40 -6.57 6.68 12.83
CA LEU A 40 -5.42 7.22 12.11
C LEU A 40 -5.49 7.06 10.59
N HIS A 41 -6.30 6.11 10.09
CA HIS A 41 -6.51 5.85 8.67
C HIS A 41 -7.90 6.28 8.19
N THR A 42 -8.90 6.26 9.08
CA THR A 42 -10.32 6.37 8.68
C THR A 42 -11.04 7.58 9.23
N ASP A 43 -10.38 8.41 10.05
CA ASP A 43 -10.92 9.67 10.56
C ASP A 43 -9.95 10.82 10.29
N ALA A 44 -10.33 11.68 9.34
CA ALA A 44 -9.52 12.81 8.91
C ALA A 44 -9.23 13.82 10.05
N VAL A 45 -10.11 13.95 11.04
CA VAL A 45 -9.90 14.87 12.17
C VAL A 45 -8.80 14.32 13.06
N THR A 46 -8.94 13.06 13.49
CA THR A 46 -7.94 12.39 14.31
C THR A 46 -6.58 12.28 13.59
N ALA A 47 -6.58 11.96 12.29
CA ALA A 47 -5.37 11.88 11.48
C ALA A 47 -4.68 13.25 11.30
N GLY A 48 -5.45 14.33 11.15
CA GLY A 48 -4.93 15.70 11.02
C GLY A 48 -4.23 16.22 12.28
N GLU A 49 -4.63 15.74 13.46
CA GLU A 49 -3.94 16.05 14.73
C GLU A 49 -2.69 15.19 14.97
N SER A 50 -2.50 14.14 14.16
CA SER A 50 -1.33 13.27 14.25
C SER A 50 -0.09 13.91 13.61
N PRO A 51 1.12 13.40 13.90
CA PRO A 51 2.35 13.84 13.23
C PRO A 51 2.36 13.63 11.70
N TYR A 52 1.41 12.86 11.17
CA TYR A 52 1.32 12.56 9.73
C TYR A 52 0.49 13.60 8.96
N GLY A 53 -0.27 14.45 9.65
CA GLY A 53 -0.92 15.63 9.04
C GLY A 53 -2.21 15.38 8.26
N GLY A 54 -2.76 14.17 8.31
CA GLY A 54 -3.96 13.77 7.57
C GLY A 54 -3.66 13.28 6.15
#